data_AF-A0A7W2UNY4-F1
#
_entry.id   AF-A0A7W2UNY4-F1
#
_cell.length_a   1.000
_cell.length_b   1.000
_cell.length_c   1.000
_cell.angle_alpha   90.00
_cell.angle_beta   90.00
_cell.angle_gamma   90.00
#
_symmetry.space_group_name_H-M   'P 1'
#
loop_
_entity.id
_entity.type
_entity.pdbx_description
1 polymer ?
#
loop_
_entity_poly.entity_id
_entity_poly.type
_entity_poly.pdbx_seq_one_letter_code
_entity_poly.pdbx_strand_id
1 'polypeptide(L)'
;MAPYVVIKVSWVAGSLLGLAPVGAGFGLAEWVVLNTVTVGMAVIGITLGLALARPWGMRLPGAPLLFCAWVGAGFLVSMLPYAVADSLLSEPESSGSGTGSGSGGDSDPRMPGWEAALIQFGFIGMGLGLTLALPAYLRRRWPEAFTGRAGAPSPPGRAAVALGAAVGLLWLYWAAGGTAGLAHPDEARTTWRLLYGICGTWALVAASAVARPRRERPGRLPRWLPTVLGWLGSGSLFAWSGWKLPFTLYVAIASPPDVVLPERLDLAITLHVCAVLAGGTMMRTLTRTPPRTAPAPAPPA
;
A
#
# COMPACT_ATOMS: atom_id res chain seq x y z
N MET A 1 -14.54 0.99 -10.01
CA MET A 1 -13.28 0.87 -10.80
C MET A 1 -13.47 1.03 -12.30
N ALA A 2 -14.53 0.49 -12.93
CA ALA A 2 -14.72 0.66 -14.37
C ALA A 2 -14.81 2.14 -14.85
N PRO A 3 -15.53 3.05 -14.17
CA PRO A 3 -15.53 4.47 -14.55
C PRO A 3 -14.13 5.10 -14.51
N TYR A 4 -13.32 4.75 -13.51
CA TYR A 4 -11.94 5.22 -13.38
C TYR A 4 -11.05 4.77 -14.54
N VAL A 5 -11.17 3.51 -14.98
CA VAL A 5 -10.42 3.00 -16.15
C VAL A 5 -10.79 3.79 -17.40
N VAL A 6 -12.09 4.03 -17.63
CA VAL A 6 -12.56 4.79 -18.80
C VAL A 6 -11.99 6.21 -18.79
N ILE A 7 -12.04 6.90 -17.65
CA ILE A 7 -11.48 8.26 -17.51
C ILE A 7 -9.99 8.26 -17.83
N LYS A 8 -9.21 7.35 -17.24
CA LYS A 8 -7.76 7.30 -17.44
C LYS A 8 -7.36 6.91 -18.85
N VAL A 9 -8.08 5.98 -19.49
CA VAL A 9 -7.86 5.63 -20.90
C VAL A 9 -8.18 6.81 -21.81
N SER A 10 -9.28 7.54 -21.54
CA SER A 10 -9.63 8.75 -22.29
C SER A 10 -8.58 9.86 -22.13
N TRP A 11 -7.96 10.00 -20.96
CA TRP A 11 -6.86 10.95 -20.75
C TRP A 11 -5.60 10.57 -21.53
N VAL A 12 -5.22 9.28 -21.55
CA VAL A 12 -4.08 8.80 -22.34
C VAL A 12 -4.35 9.02 -23.84
N ALA A 13 -5.52 8.60 -24.32
CA ALA A 13 -5.89 8.79 -25.73
C ALA A 13 -5.99 10.28 -26.09
N GLY A 14 -6.65 11.09 -25.26
CA GLY A 14 -6.82 12.52 -25.48
C GLY A 14 -5.50 13.29 -25.47
N SER A 15 -4.58 12.97 -24.55
CA SER A 15 -3.25 13.63 -24.51
C SER A 15 -2.36 13.23 -25.69
N LEU A 16 -2.36 11.97 -26.11
CA LEU A 16 -1.62 11.51 -27.30
C LEU A 16 -2.18 12.10 -28.60
N LEU A 17 -3.49 12.36 -28.66
CA LEU A 17 -4.16 12.98 -29.80
C LEU A 17 -4.13 14.53 -29.76
N GLY A 18 -3.55 15.13 -28.71
CA GLY A 18 -3.53 16.59 -28.52
C GLY A 18 -4.89 17.22 -28.21
N LEU A 19 -5.88 16.40 -27.84
CA LEU A 19 -7.26 16.82 -27.54
C LEU A 19 -7.48 17.14 -26.05
N ALA A 20 -6.60 16.68 -25.17
CA ALA A 20 -6.67 16.92 -23.73
C ALA A 20 -5.37 17.56 -23.24
N PRO A 21 -5.45 18.54 -22.31
CA PRO A 21 -4.26 19.15 -21.73
C PRO A 21 -3.47 18.11 -20.92
N VAL A 22 -2.15 18.23 -20.97
CA VAL A 22 -1.25 17.56 -20.03
C VAL A 22 -1.31 18.34 -18.71
N GLY A 23 -1.40 17.66 -17.57
CA GLY A 23 -1.43 18.34 -16.27
C GLY A 23 -0.17 19.17 -16.04
N ALA A 24 -0.29 20.29 -15.31
CA ALA A 24 0.86 21.17 -15.11
C ALA A 24 2.00 20.42 -14.41
N GLY A 25 3.23 20.81 -14.76
CA GLY A 25 4.45 20.20 -14.21
C GLY A 25 4.81 18.82 -14.78
N PHE A 26 3.98 18.25 -15.66
CA PHE A 26 4.30 16.98 -16.36
C PHE A 26 4.68 17.21 -17.82
N GLY A 27 5.72 16.52 -18.27
CA GLY A 27 5.92 16.25 -19.69
C GLY A 27 4.88 15.24 -20.21
N LEU A 28 4.60 15.26 -21.52
CA LEU A 28 3.66 14.32 -22.16
C LEU A 28 3.99 12.84 -21.84
N ALA A 29 5.27 12.48 -21.89
CA ALA A 29 5.71 11.12 -21.63
C ALA A 29 5.45 10.69 -20.17
N GLU A 30 5.76 11.54 -19.20
CA GLU A 30 5.53 11.27 -17.78
C GLU A 30 4.03 11.12 -17.48
N TRP A 31 3.22 12.02 -18.06
CA TRP A 31 1.77 11.98 -17.95
C TRP A 31 1.19 10.68 -18.51
N VAL A 32 1.60 10.29 -19.71
CA VAL A 32 1.13 9.05 -20.34
C VAL A 32 1.57 7.83 -19.54
N VAL A 33 2.82 7.77 -19.07
CA VAL A 33 3.34 6.66 -18.26
C VAL A 33 2.56 6.53 -16.95
N LEU A 34 2.38 7.62 -16.21
CA LEU A 34 1.66 7.62 -14.94
C LEU A 34 0.20 7.14 -15.10
N ASN A 35 -0.50 7.68 -16.10
CA ASN A 35 -1.88 7.28 -16.37
C ASN A 35 -1.96 5.83 -16.87
N THR A 36 -1.01 5.36 -17.67
CA THR A 36 -0.95 3.96 -18.15
C THR A 36 -0.74 2.99 -17.00
N VAL A 37 0.17 3.28 -16.08
CA VAL A 37 0.41 2.42 -14.90
C VAL A 37 -0.85 2.34 -14.04
N THR A 38 -1.52 3.47 -13.80
CA THR A 38 -2.75 3.49 -12.99
C THR A 38 -3.93 2.78 -13.67
N VAL A 39 -4.04 2.83 -15.01
CA VAL A 39 -4.97 1.98 -15.78
C VAL A 39 -4.66 0.51 -15.53
N GLY A 40 -3.39 0.10 -15.64
CA GLY A 40 -2.97 -1.28 -15.40
C GLY A 40 -3.34 -1.76 -13.99
N MET A 41 -3.09 -0.94 -12.97
CA MET A 41 -3.48 -1.23 -11.59
C MET A 41 -4.99 -1.40 -11.44
N ALA A 42 -5.79 -0.53 -12.07
CA ALA A 42 -7.24 -0.60 -12.01
C ALA A 42 -7.79 -1.85 -12.72
N VAL A 43 -7.23 -2.22 -13.88
CA VAL A 43 -7.57 -3.46 -14.59
C VAL A 43 -7.24 -4.70 -13.74
N ILE A 44 -6.08 -4.71 -13.08
CA ILE A 44 -5.71 -5.77 -12.12
C ILE A 44 -6.72 -5.83 -10.97
N GLY A 45 -7.12 -4.68 -10.41
CA GLY A 45 -8.12 -4.60 -9.35
C GLY A 45 -9.49 -5.15 -9.77
N ILE A 46 -9.97 -4.78 -10.96
CA ILE A 46 -11.22 -5.31 -11.53
C ILE A 46 -11.11 -6.83 -11.72
N THR A 47 -10.01 -7.30 -12.32
CA THR A 47 -9.77 -8.72 -12.57
C THR A 47 -9.72 -9.51 -11.27
N LEU A 48 -9.08 -8.97 -10.24
CA LEU A 48 -9.04 -9.55 -8.90
C LEU A 48 -10.44 -9.63 -8.29
N GLY A 49 -11.23 -8.54 -8.35
CA GLY A 49 -12.61 -8.55 -7.86
C GLY A 49 -13.47 -9.61 -8.55
N LEU A 50 -13.37 -9.72 -9.88
CA LEU A 50 -14.07 -10.75 -10.66
C LEU A 50 -13.57 -12.16 -10.33
N ALA A 51 -12.26 -12.36 -10.15
CA ALA A 51 -11.68 -13.64 -9.76
C ALA A 51 -12.17 -14.10 -8.38
N LEU A 52 -12.31 -13.17 -7.43
CA LEU A 52 -12.83 -13.49 -6.10
C LEU A 52 -14.33 -13.82 -6.12
N ALA A 53 -15.10 -13.21 -7.02
CA ALA A 53 -16.55 -13.36 -7.11
C ALA A 53 -17.01 -14.52 -8.02
N ARG A 54 -16.23 -14.89 -9.04
CA ARG A 54 -16.65 -15.83 -10.10
C ARG A 54 -15.94 -17.18 -9.97
N PRO A 55 -16.58 -18.30 -10.40
CA PRO A 55 -16.02 -19.64 -10.26
C PRO A 55 -14.66 -19.83 -10.97
N TRP A 56 -14.43 -19.13 -12.08
CA TRP A 56 -13.20 -19.24 -12.84
C TRP A 56 -11.97 -18.80 -12.03
N GLY A 57 -12.13 -17.92 -11.04
CA GLY A 57 -11.01 -17.47 -10.22
C GLY A 57 -10.41 -18.57 -9.35
N MET A 58 -11.13 -19.67 -9.10
CA MET A 58 -10.58 -20.86 -8.44
C MET A 58 -9.53 -21.59 -9.29
N ARG A 59 -9.54 -21.36 -10.62
CA ARG A 59 -8.57 -21.94 -11.56
C ARG A 59 -7.27 -21.17 -11.62
N LEU A 60 -7.25 -19.91 -11.17
CA LEU A 60 -6.02 -19.09 -11.18
C LEU A 60 -4.98 -19.65 -10.21
N PRO A 61 -3.67 -19.50 -10.51
CA PRO A 61 -2.63 -19.78 -9.53
C PRO A 61 -2.85 -18.95 -8.25
N GLY A 62 -2.75 -19.61 -7.10
CA GLY A 62 -3.10 -19.00 -5.81
C GLY A 62 -2.16 -17.87 -5.37
N ALA A 63 -0.86 -18.01 -5.63
CA ALA A 63 0.15 -17.05 -5.19
C ALA A 63 0.02 -15.67 -5.88
N PRO A 64 -0.13 -15.55 -7.21
CA PRO A 64 -0.39 -14.26 -7.86
C PRO A 64 -1.66 -13.57 -7.36
N LEU A 65 -2.76 -14.33 -7.17
CA LEU A 65 -4.00 -13.77 -6.66
C LEU A 65 -3.85 -13.22 -5.24
N LEU A 66 -3.18 -13.96 -4.36
CA LEU A 66 -2.86 -13.51 -3.00
C LEU A 66 -1.92 -12.31 -3.00
N PHE A 67 -0.93 -12.27 -3.90
CA PHE A 67 -0.03 -11.15 -4.05
C PHE A 67 -0.78 -9.88 -4.47
N CYS A 68 -1.63 -9.96 -5.50
CA CYS A 68 -2.45 -8.83 -5.93
C CYS A 68 -3.42 -8.37 -4.82
N ALA A 69 -4.03 -9.30 -4.09
CA ALA A 69 -4.88 -8.97 -2.95
C ALA A 69 -4.11 -8.28 -1.83
N TRP A 70 -2.90 -8.75 -1.53
CA TRP A 70 -2.03 -8.20 -0.50
C TRP A 70 -1.54 -6.78 -0.84
N VAL A 71 -1.07 -6.58 -2.07
CA VAL A 71 -0.67 -5.24 -2.56
C VAL A 71 -1.87 -4.30 -2.61
N GLY A 72 -3.00 -4.73 -3.17
CA GLY A 72 -4.21 -3.92 -3.29
C GLY A 72 -4.78 -3.51 -1.93
N ALA A 73 -4.90 -4.45 -0.99
CA ALA A 73 -5.32 -4.14 0.37
C ALA A 73 -4.30 -3.25 1.09
N GLY A 74 -3.00 -3.44 0.85
CA GLY A 74 -1.93 -2.60 1.36
C GLY A 74 -2.04 -1.13 0.92
N PHE A 75 -2.34 -0.87 -0.36
CA PHE A 75 -2.63 0.49 -0.81
C PHE A 75 -3.87 1.06 -0.10
N LEU A 76 -4.97 0.30 -0.12
CA LEU A 76 -6.26 0.74 0.40
C LEU A 76 -6.26 1.03 1.90
N VAL A 77 -5.51 0.26 2.68
CA VAL A 77 -5.51 0.38 4.14
C VAL A 77 -4.91 1.70 4.63
N SER A 78 -3.99 2.30 3.85
CA SER A 78 -3.50 3.66 4.11
C SER A 78 -4.28 4.71 3.33
N MET A 79 -4.69 4.41 2.09
CA MET A 79 -5.36 5.39 1.22
C MET A 79 -6.74 5.80 1.76
N LEU A 80 -7.54 4.85 2.28
CA LEU A 80 -8.89 5.15 2.77
C LEU A 80 -8.88 6.07 3.99
N PRO A 81 -8.09 5.81 5.07
CA PRO A 81 -7.97 6.76 6.18
C PRO A 81 -7.39 8.11 5.75
N TYR A 82 -6.43 8.11 4.83
CA TYR A 82 -5.85 9.33 4.29
C TYR A 82 -6.90 10.18 3.58
N ALA A 83 -7.69 9.61 2.66
CA ALA A 83 -8.72 10.32 1.94
C ALA A 83 -9.78 10.93 2.88
N VAL A 84 -10.17 10.19 3.94
CA VAL A 84 -11.09 10.70 4.96
C VAL A 84 -10.46 11.86 5.72
N ALA A 85 -9.25 11.69 6.25
CA ALA A 85 -8.59 12.73 7.03
C ALA A 85 -8.30 13.99 6.19
N ASP A 86 -7.83 13.82 4.96
CA ASP A 86 -7.59 14.91 4.01
C ASP A 86 -8.88 15.68 3.70
N SER A 87 -10.02 14.99 3.51
CA SER A 87 -11.32 15.64 3.30
C SER A 87 -11.85 16.42 4.50
N LEU A 88 -11.43 16.07 5.73
CA LEU A 88 -11.82 16.77 6.96
C LEU A 88 -10.91 17.97 7.25
N LEU A 89 -9.67 17.94 6.76
CA LEU A 89 -8.68 18.99 6.94
C LEU A 89 -8.68 20.01 5.80
N SER A 90 -9.15 19.60 4.62
CA SER A 90 -9.33 20.48 3.47
C SER A 90 -10.62 21.28 3.65
N GLU A 91 -10.51 22.61 3.68
CA GLU A 91 -11.67 23.52 3.62
C GLU A 91 -12.58 23.13 2.41
N PRO A 92 -13.92 23.29 2.51
CA PRO A 92 -14.88 22.80 1.50
C PRO A 92 -14.61 23.20 0.05
N GLU A 93 -13.78 24.22 -0.20
CA GLU A 93 -13.44 24.71 -1.54
C GLU A 93 -12.16 24.09 -2.15
N SER A 94 -11.45 23.22 -1.41
CA SER A 94 -10.11 22.71 -1.78
C SER A 94 -10.04 21.21 -2.03
N SER A 95 -11.17 20.54 -2.28
CA SER A 95 -11.26 19.08 -2.45
C SER A 95 -10.68 18.59 -3.78
N GLY A 96 -9.36 18.48 -3.84
CA GLY A 96 -8.61 17.93 -4.97
C GLY A 96 -7.57 16.90 -4.51
N SER A 97 -7.99 15.77 -3.93
CA SER A 97 -7.05 14.69 -3.58
C SER A 97 -6.68 13.86 -4.82
N GLY A 98 -5.88 14.49 -5.69
CA GLY A 98 -5.13 13.79 -6.73
C GLY A 98 -4.10 12.88 -6.07
N THR A 99 -4.23 11.57 -6.25
CA THR A 99 -3.19 10.59 -5.93
C THR A 99 -2.04 10.71 -6.93
N GLY A 100 -1.27 11.77 -6.78
CA GLY A 100 -0.02 12.04 -7.47
C GLY A 100 0.70 13.08 -6.64
N SER A 101 1.75 12.68 -5.93
CA SER A 101 2.67 13.64 -5.32
C SER A 101 3.34 14.41 -6.47
N GLY A 102 2.77 15.55 -6.81
CA GLY A 102 3.27 16.51 -7.80
C GLY A 102 2.95 17.90 -7.28
N SER A 103 4.00 18.70 -7.14
CA SER A 103 3.98 20.13 -6.85
C SER A 103 3.12 20.89 -7.86
N GLY A 104 2.29 21.82 -7.37
CA GLY A 104 1.57 22.76 -8.22
C GLY A 104 0.91 23.85 -7.37
N GLY A 105 1.31 25.09 -7.58
CA GLY A 105 0.75 26.28 -6.93
C GLY A 105 -0.66 26.62 -7.44
N ASP A 106 -1.20 27.69 -6.88
CA ASP A 106 -2.61 28.10 -6.83
C ASP A 106 -3.29 28.49 -8.17
N SER A 107 -2.94 27.85 -9.29
CA SER A 107 -3.52 28.13 -10.62
C SER A 107 -3.59 26.91 -11.57
N ASP A 108 -3.56 25.70 -11.03
CA ASP A 108 -3.63 24.46 -11.81
C ASP A 108 -5.09 24.11 -12.20
N PRO A 109 -5.39 23.53 -13.39
CA PRO A 109 -6.72 23.06 -13.73
C PRO A 109 -7.15 21.96 -12.74
N ARG A 110 -7.89 22.37 -11.71
CA ARG A 110 -8.36 21.49 -10.65
C ARG A 110 -9.16 20.35 -11.27
N MET A 111 -8.81 19.12 -10.92
CA MET A 111 -9.55 17.94 -11.34
C MET A 111 -11.03 18.12 -10.93
N PRO A 112 -11.99 17.99 -11.87
CA PRO A 112 -13.38 18.23 -11.55
C PRO A 112 -13.86 17.35 -10.39
N GLY A 113 -14.64 17.90 -9.44
CA GLY A 113 -15.06 17.17 -8.24
C GLY A 113 -15.83 15.86 -8.51
N TRP A 114 -16.51 15.75 -9.66
CA TRP A 114 -17.15 14.50 -10.08
C TRP A 114 -16.14 13.39 -10.38
N GLU A 115 -14.96 13.75 -10.90
CA GLU A 115 -13.89 12.80 -11.19
C GLU A 115 -13.32 12.25 -9.88
N ALA A 116 -13.07 13.14 -8.91
CA ALA A 116 -12.60 12.78 -7.57
C ALA A 116 -13.61 11.85 -6.87
N ALA A 117 -14.91 12.14 -6.97
CA ALA A 117 -15.96 11.28 -6.43
C ALA A 117 -15.93 9.88 -7.05
N LEU A 118 -15.84 9.76 -8.39
CA LEU A 118 -15.79 8.46 -9.07
C LEU A 118 -14.57 7.63 -8.68
N ILE A 119 -13.42 8.28 -8.51
CA ILE A 119 -12.19 7.64 -8.00
C ILE A 119 -12.42 7.10 -6.59
N GLN A 120 -12.96 7.95 -5.70
CA GLN A 120 -13.23 7.59 -4.32
C GLN A 120 -14.22 6.43 -4.21
N PHE A 121 -15.32 6.45 -4.96
CA PHE A 121 -16.27 5.34 -5.06
C PHE A 121 -15.59 4.06 -5.55
N GLY A 122 -14.65 4.19 -6.50
CA GLY A 122 -13.82 3.09 -6.96
C GLY A 122 -13.03 2.44 -5.82
N PHE A 123 -12.23 3.22 -5.10
CA PHE A 123 -11.39 2.72 -3.99
C PHE A 123 -12.23 2.11 -2.87
N ILE A 124 -13.30 2.78 -2.44
CA ILE A 124 -14.22 2.26 -1.42
C ILE A 124 -14.83 0.93 -1.88
N GLY A 125 -15.34 0.87 -3.10
CA GLY A 125 -15.94 -0.34 -3.67
C GLY A 125 -14.94 -1.51 -3.72
N MET A 126 -13.69 -1.25 -4.10
CA MET A 126 -12.63 -2.26 -4.09
C MET A 126 -12.26 -2.71 -2.67
N GLY A 127 -12.16 -1.77 -1.71
CA GLY A 127 -11.91 -2.07 -0.31
C GLY A 127 -13.00 -2.96 0.30
N LEU A 128 -14.27 -2.63 0.06
CA LEU A 128 -15.40 -3.46 0.47
C LEU A 128 -15.36 -4.83 -0.21
N GLY A 129 -15.11 -4.86 -1.52
CA GLY A 129 -14.98 -6.10 -2.29
C GLY A 129 -13.91 -7.04 -1.73
N LEU A 130 -12.72 -6.53 -1.43
CA LEU A 130 -11.65 -7.32 -0.81
C LEU A 130 -12.04 -7.77 0.60
N THR A 131 -12.60 -6.88 1.42
CA THR A 131 -12.96 -7.19 2.81
C THR A 131 -13.99 -8.32 2.90
N LEU A 132 -14.92 -8.38 1.96
CA LEU A 132 -15.98 -9.39 1.94
C LEU A 132 -15.60 -10.64 1.15
N ALA A 133 -15.10 -10.47 -0.08
CA ALA A 133 -14.89 -11.58 -1.01
C ALA A 133 -13.60 -12.36 -0.72
N LEU A 134 -12.53 -11.69 -0.28
CA LEU A 134 -11.26 -12.38 -0.03
C LEU A 134 -11.36 -13.42 1.09
N PRO A 135 -11.94 -13.13 2.27
CA PRO A 135 -12.09 -14.15 3.31
C PRO A 135 -12.96 -15.33 2.86
N ALA A 136 -14.05 -15.06 2.14
CA ALA A 136 -14.93 -16.11 1.60
C ALA A 136 -14.20 -16.99 0.59
N TYR A 137 -13.45 -16.38 -0.33
CA TYR A 137 -12.64 -17.06 -1.33
C TYR A 137 -11.57 -17.95 -0.69
N LEU A 138 -10.82 -17.41 0.28
CA LEU A 138 -9.76 -18.13 0.96
C LEU A 138 -10.31 -19.31 1.78
N ARG A 139 -11.44 -19.14 2.46
CA ARG A 139 -12.10 -20.23 3.20
C ARG A 139 -12.53 -21.37 2.29
N ARG A 140 -13.01 -21.06 1.08
CA ARG A 140 -13.38 -22.07 0.07
C ARG A 140 -12.16 -22.77 -0.53
N ARG A 141 -11.07 -22.02 -0.75
CA ARG A 141 -9.87 -22.53 -1.44
C ARG A 141 -8.91 -23.30 -0.53
N TRP A 142 -8.69 -22.80 0.69
CA TRP A 142 -7.76 -23.37 1.66
C TRP A 142 -8.32 -23.32 3.09
N PRO A 143 -9.34 -24.13 3.40
CA PRO A 143 -9.94 -24.16 4.75
C PRO A 143 -8.90 -24.51 5.83
N GLU A 144 -7.94 -25.38 5.51
CA GLU A 144 -6.89 -25.83 6.42
C GLU A 144 -5.94 -24.71 6.85
N ALA A 145 -5.72 -23.69 6.01
CA ALA A 145 -4.87 -22.54 6.34
C ALA A 145 -5.40 -21.72 7.52
N PHE A 146 -6.70 -21.82 7.82
CA PHE A 146 -7.33 -21.15 8.97
C PHE A 146 -7.25 -21.97 10.27
N THR A 147 -6.78 -23.22 10.19
CA THR A 147 -6.64 -24.13 11.34
C THR A 147 -5.20 -24.27 11.82
N GLY A 148 -4.22 -23.90 10.97
CA GLY A 148 -2.79 -24.02 11.23
C GLY A 148 -2.22 -22.97 12.21
N ARG A 149 -1.15 -23.35 12.91
CA ARG A 149 -0.36 -22.45 13.77
C ARG A 149 0.79 -21.87 12.95
N ALA A 150 0.95 -20.55 12.91
CA ALA A 150 2.18 -19.95 12.41
C ALA A 150 3.28 -20.02 13.49
N GLY A 151 4.52 -20.33 13.09
CA GLY A 151 5.67 -20.45 13.99
C GLY A 151 6.20 -19.10 14.47
N ALA A 152 7.21 -19.13 15.35
CA ALA A 152 7.92 -17.92 15.76
C ALA A 152 8.66 -17.28 14.56
N PRO A 153 8.84 -15.95 14.53
CA PRO A 153 9.57 -15.30 13.45
C PRO A 153 11.02 -15.80 13.41
N SER A 154 11.41 -16.32 12.24
CA SER A 154 12.79 -16.67 11.92
C SER A 154 13.73 -15.45 12.08
N PRO A 155 15.05 -15.62 12.22
CA PRO A 155 16.00 -14.51 12.27
C PRO A 155 15.76 -13.40 11.22
N PRO A 156 15.54 -13.69 9.92
CA PRO A 156 15.23 -12.63 8.95
C PRO A 156 13.88 -11.96 9.21
N GLY A 157 12.90 -12.67 9.77
CA GLY A 157 11.63 -12.08 10.20
C GLY A 157 11.78 -11.11 11.38
N ARG A 158 12.71 -11.38 12.31
CA ARG A 158 13.03 -10.45 13.41
C ARG A 158 13.75 -9.19 12.90
N ALA A 159 14.70 -9.36 11.98
CA ALA A 159 15.35 -8.24 11.31
C ALA A 159 14.34 -7.39 10.54
N ALA A 160 13.39 -8.01 9.84
CA ALA A 160 12.30 -7.32 9.15
C ALA A 160 11.42 -6.51 10.09
N VAL A 161 11.06 -7.09 11.26
CA VAL A 161 10.32 -6.39 12.32
C VAL A 161 11.06 -5.15 12.79
N ALA A 162 12.35 -5.29 13.13
CA ALA A 162 13.16 -4.16 13.58
C ALA A 162 13.28 -3.08 12.50
N LEU A 163 13.51 -3.49 11.25
CA LEU A 163 13.65 -2.59 10.12
C LEU A 163 12.34 -1.85 9.81
N GLY A 164 11.22 -2.56 9.75
CA GLY A 164 9.90 -1.96 9.55
C GLY A 164 9.49 -1.04 10.69
N ALA A 165 9.85 -1.37 11.93
CA ALA A 165 9.63 -0.49 13.08
C ALA A 165 10.47 0.78 12.99
N ALA A 166 11.75 0.68 12.62
CA ALA A 166 12.64 1.83 12.45
C ALA A 166 12.13 2.79 11.37
N VAL A 167 11.75 2.26 10.20
CA VAL A 167 11.11 3.05 9.12
C VAL A 167 9.83 3.71 9.63
N GLY A 168 8.98 2.95 10.31
CA GLY A 168 7.72 3.45 10.87
C GLY A 168 7.90 4.60 11.85
N LEU A 169 8.84 4.46 12.77
CA LEU A 169 9.17 5.49 13.76
C LEU A 169 9.71 6.77 13.09
N LEU A 170 10.56 6.64 12.06
CA LEU A 170 11.05 7.79 11.33
C LEU A 170 9.94 8.53 10.58
N TRP A 171 9.04 7.79 9.92
CA TRP A 171 7.87 8.39 9.26
C TRP A 171 6.93 9.09 10.25
N LEU A 172 6.72 8.51 11.44
CA LEU A 172 5.95 9.16 12.50
C LEU A 172 6.67 10.39 13.08
N TYR A 173 7.99 10.34 13.20
CA TYR A 173 8.80 11.49 13.62
C TYR A 173 8.63 12.65 12.63
N TRP A 174 8.70 12.38 11.32
CA TRP A 174 8.42 13.39 10.29
C TRP A 174 6.99 13.90 10.31
N ALA A 175 6.01 13.00 10.50
CA ALA A 175 4.61 13.39 10.65
C ALA A 175 4.39 14.33 11.84
N ALA A 176 5.14 14.13 12.93
CA ALA A 176 5.09 14.92 14.16
C ALA A 176 5.86 16.26 14.10
N GLY A 177 6.42 16.64 12.96
CA GLY A 177 7.17 17.90 12.82
C GLY A 177 8.69 17.74 12.75
N GLY A 178 9.21 16.53 12.93
CA GLY A 178 10.63 16.24 12.88
C GLY A 178 11.25 16.57 11.51
N THR A 179 12.45 17.16 11.52
CA THR A 179 13.14 17.63 10.30
C THR A 179 14.43 16.88 10.00
N ALA A 180 14.90 16.00 10.91
CA ALA A 180 16.10 15.22 10.68
C ALA A 180 15.96 14.36 9.40
N GLY A 181 16.92 14.48 8.48
CA GLY A 181 16.91 13.77 7.19
C GLY A 181 16.09 14.43 6.08
N LEU A 182 15.46 15.58 6.34
CA LEU A 182 14.81 16.40 5.31
C LEU A 182 15.85 17.35 4.67
N ALA A 183 15.78 17.48 3.34
CA ALA A 183 16.56 18.47 2.59
C ALA A 183 15.81 19.81 2.51
N HIS A 184 14.49 19.75 2.38
CA HIS A 184 13.61 20.89 2.20
C HIS A 184 12.43 20.79 3.20
N PRO A 185 12.66 21.04 4.50
CA PRO A 185 11.64 20.84 5.54
C PRO A 185 10.40 21.73 5.33
N ASP A 186 10.54 22.87 4.64
CA ASP A 186 9.43 23.79 4.35
C ASP A 186 8.44 23.22 3.32
N GLU A 187 8.88 22.27 2.49
CA GLU A 187 8.02 21.57 1.52
C GLU A 187 7.21 20.43 2.16
N ALA A 188 7.46 20.11 3.44
CA ALA A 188 6.72 19.07 4.18
C ALA A 188 5.33 19.57 4.62
N ARG A 189 4.44 19.70 3.64
CA ARG A 189 3.04 20.12 3.80
C ARG A 189 2.25 19.18 4.72
N THR A 190 1.13 19.67 5.26
CA THR A 190 0.23 18.91 6.14
C THR A 190 -0.18 17.56 5.54
N THR A 191 -0.54 17.56 4.26
CA THR A 191 -0.94 16.36 3.50
C THR A 191 0.19 15.32 3.42
N TRP A 192 1.44 15.77 3.22
CA TRP A 192 2.61 14.89 3.24
C TRP A 192 2.80 14.28 4.64
N ARG A 193 2.74 15.10 5.69
CA ARG A 193 2.87 14.64 7.09
C ARG A 193 1.79 13.63 7.47
N LEU A 194 0.55 13.88 7.05
CA LEU A 194 -0.59 12.99 7.25
C LEU A 194 -0.36 11.61 6.62
N LEU A 195 0.07 11.58 5.35
CA LEU A 195 0.35 10.32 4.64
C LEU A 195 1.46 9.52 5.32
N TYR A 196 2.56 10.19 5.70
CA TYR A 196 3.66 9.55 6.42
C TYR A 196 3.26 9.08 7.82
N GLY A 197 2.38 9.81 8.51
CA GLY A 197 1.81 9.42 9.80
C GLY A 197 0.99 8.12 9.70
N ILE A 198 0.14 8.03 8.69
CA ILE A 198 -0.69 6.84 8.43
C ILE A 198 0.19 5.64 8.04
N CYS A 199 1.12 5.83 7.10
CA CYS A 199 2.04 4.77 6.69
C CYS A 199 2.95 4.31 7.85
N GLY A 200 3.46 5.24 8.65
CA GLY A 200 4.27 4.95 9.84
C GLY A 200 3.48 4.17 10.89
N THR A 201 2.21 4.51 11.09
CA THR A 201 1.32 3.76 11.99
C THR A 201 1.14 2.32 11.52
N TRP A 202 0.84 2.12 10.22
CA TRP A 202 0.71 0.77 9.65
C TRP A 202 2.02 -0.03 9.71
N ALA A 203 3.17 0.63 9.64
CA ALA A 203 4.48 0.00 9.85
C ALA A 203 4.62 -0.58 11.25
N LEU A 204 4.26 0.19 12.28
CA LEU A 204 4.32 -0.27 13.67
C LEU A 204 3.27 -1.34 13.95
N VAL A 205 2.08 -1.23 13.36
CA VAL A 205 1.05 -2.28 13.43
C VAL A 205 1.57 -3.58 12.83
N ALA A 206 2.23 -3.54 11.67
CA ALA A 206 2.83 -4.71 11.05
C ALA A 206 3.93 -5.33 11.92
N ALA A 207 4.88 -4.50 12.36
CA ALA A 207 6.00 -4.93 13.19
C ALA A 207 5.51 -5.57 14.49
N SER A 208 4.58 -4.91 15.20
CA SER A 208 4.01 -5.44 16.45
C SER A 208 3.20 -6.72 16.25
N ALA A 209 2.45 -6.83 15.14
CA ALA A 209 1.69 -8.03 14.80
C ALA A 209 2.59 -9.25 14.54
N VAL A 210 3.73 -9.04 13.87
CA VAL A 210 4.70 -10.11 13.54
C VAL A 210 5.63 -10.42 14.72
N ALA A 211 5.97 -9.42 15.55
CA ALA A 211 6.85 -9.58 16.71
C ALA A 211 6.23 -10.40 17.85
N ARG A 212 4.89 -10.40 17.98
CA ARG A 212 4.19 -11.03 19.09
C ARG A 212 4.56 -12.51 19.22
N PRO A 213 5.12 -12.95 20.36
CA PRO A 213 5.36 -14.36 20.62
C PRO A 213 4.03 -15.12 20.58
N ARG A 214 3.86 -16.02 19.62
CA ARG A 214 2.70 -16.93 19.52
C ARG A 214 2.78 -18.08 20.54
N ARG A 215 3.36 -17.83 21.72
CA ARG A 215 3.29 -18.77 22.85
C ARG A 215 1.86 -18.83 23.34
N GLU A 216 1.49 -20.01 23.83
CA GLU A 216 0.18 -20.49 24.29
C GLU A 216 -0.40 -19.69 25.48
N ARG A 217 -0.35 -18.36 25.44
CA ARG A 217 -1.02 -17.52 26.42
C ARG A 217 -2.50 -17.41 26.04
N PRO A 218 -3.43 -17.67 26.98
CA PRO A 218 -4.85 -17.39 26.81
C PRO A 218 -5.07 -15.87 26.82
N GLY A 219 -4.68 -15.19 25.74
CA GLY A 219 -4.96 -13.77 25.52
C GLY A 219 -6.34 -13.60 24.90
N ARG A 220 -7.09 -12.59 25.37
CA ARG A 220 -8.49 -12.26 25.00
C ARG A 220 -8.71 -11.90 23.52
N LEU A 221 -7.67 -11.88 22.68
CA LEU A 221 -7.75 -11.43 21.29
C LEU A 221 -7.85 -12.62 20.32
N PRO A 222 -8.83 -12.62 19.40
CA PRO A 222 -8.92 -13.63 18.36
C PRO A 222 -7.62 -13.75 17.55
N ARG A 223 -7.14 -14.97 17.33
CA ARG A 223 -5.86 -15.26 16.66
C ARG A 223 -5.77 -14.74 15.22
N TRP A 224 -6.92 -14.52 14.56
CA TRP A 224 -6.97 -13.98 13.20
C TRP A 224 -6.57 -12.50 13.16
N LEU A 225 -6.81 -11.74 14.23
CA LEU A 225 -6.65 -10.29 14.21
C LEU A 225 -5.18 -9.86 14.02
N PRO A 226 -4.19 -10.37 14.78
CA PRO A 226 -2.79 -10.04 14.52
C PRO A 226 -2.33 -10.50 13.13
N THR A 227 -2.88 -11.60 12.61
CA THR A 227 -2.53 -12.08 11.27
C THR A 227 -3.02 -11.11 10.19
N VAL A 228 -4.27 -10.65 10.29
CA VAL A 228 -4.84 -9.66 9.36
C VAL A 228 -4.11 -8.32 9.47
N LEU A 229 -3.86 -7.83 10.69
CA LEU A 229 -3.12 -6.59 10.91
C LEU A 229 -1.69 -6.65 10.36
N GLY A 230 -0.98 -7.76 10.59
CA GLY A 230 0.34 -8.00 10.03
C GLY A 230 0.33 -8.06 8.51
N TRP A 231 -0.68 -8.72 7.93
CA TRP A 231 -0.86 -8.83 6.48
C TRP A 231 -1.15 -7.47 5.83
N LEU A 232 -2.08 -6.70 6.38
CA LEU A 232 -2.43 -5.35 5.91
C LEU A 232 -1.26 -4.37 6.04
N GLY A 233 -0.64 -4.30 7.22
CA GLY A 233 0.44 -3.36 7.47
C GLY A 233 1.71 -3.68 6.66
N SER A 234 2.08 -4.96 6.55
CA SER A 234 3.21 -5.36 5.68
C SER A 234 2.92 -5.10 4.19
N GLY A 235 1.67 -5.27 3.78
CA GLY A 235 1.20 -4.92 2.43
C GLY A 235 1.28 -3.43 2.18
N SER A 236 0.89 -2.61 3.16
CA SER A 236 1.00 -1.15 3.09
C SER A 236 2.45 -0.70 2.88
N LEU A 237 3.39 -1.23 3.68
CA LEU A 237 4.81 -0.91 3.56
C LEU A 237 5.35 -1.23 2.18
N PHE A 238 5.05 -2.43 1.70
CA PHE A 238 5.50 -2.92 0.41
C PHE A 238 4.89 -2.12 -0.74
N ALA A 239 3.57 -1.94 -0.73
CA ALA A 239 2.82 -1.31 -1.81
C ALA A 239 3.19 0.17 -1.97
N TRP A 240 3.12 0.95 -0.88
CA TRP A 240 3.40 2.39 -0.94
C TRP A 240 4.87 2.70 -1.22
N SER A 241 5.79 1.93 -0.66
CA SER A 241 7.22 2.14 -0.92
C SER A 241 7.62 1.62 -2.30
N GLY A 242 7.02 0.52 -2.77
CA GLY A 242 7.19 0.04 -4.14
C GLY A 242 6.62 1.01 -5.17
N TRP A 243 5.54 1.73 -4.84
CA TRP A 243 5.00 2.81 -5.65
C TRP A 243 5.91 4.04 -5.65
N LYS A 244 6.38 4.51 -4.49
CA LYS A 244 7.18 5.73 -4.36
C LYS A 244 8.61 5.59 -4.88
N LEU A 245 9.23 4.42 -4.71
CA LEU A 245 10.64 4.20 -5.07
C LEU A 245 10.97 4.55 -6.53
N PRO A 246 10.19 4.14 -7.55
CA PRO A 246 10.40 4.58 -8.93
C PRO A 246 10.36 6.10 -9.10
N PHE A 247 9.43 6.81 -8.44
CA PHE A 247 9.35 8.27 -8.51
C PHE A 247 10.56 8.93 -7.86
N THR A 248 10.96 8.47 -6.67
CA THR A 248 12.15 9.00 -5.98
C THR A 248 13.41 8.77 -6.81
N LEU A 249 13.54 7.60 -7.44
CA LEU A 249 14.66 7.29 -8.32
C LEU A 249 14.64 8.15 -9.59
N TYR A 250 13.46 8.37 -10.16
CA TYR A 250 13.29 9.27 -11.30
C TYR A 250 13.76 10.69 -10.96
N VAL A 251 13.31 11.26 -9.84
CA VAL A 251 13.73 12.60 -9.39
C VAL A 251 15.24 12.64 -9.15
N ALA A 252 15.82 11.60 -8.56
CA ALA A 252 17.26 11.53 -8.31
C ALA A 252 18.12 11.48 -9.59
N ILE A 253 17.60 10.87 -10.66
CA ILE A 253 18.35 10.72 -11.92
C ILE A 253 18.08 11.90 -12.86
N ALA A 254 16.81 12.27 -13.03
CA ALA A 254 16.38 13.25 -14.02
C ALA A 254 16.46 14.70 -13.49
N SER A 255 16.49 14.90 -12.16
CA SER A 255 16.52 16.22 -11.51
C SER A 255 15.58 17.24 -12.16
N PRO A 256 14.27 16.94 -12.30
CA PRO A 256 13.34 17.85 -12.95
C PRO A 256 13.25 19.18 -12.17
N PRO A 257 13.24 20.33 -12.86
CA PRO A 257 13.43 21.64 -12.23
C PRO A 257 12.31 22.05 -11.28
N ASP A 258 11.08 21.53 -11.48
CA ASP A 258 9.88 21.94 -10.75
C ASP A 258 9.46 20.95 -9.65
N VAL A 259 10.30 19.94 -9.34
CA VAL A 259 9.99 18.93 -8.33
C VAL A 259 10.99 19.00 -7.19
N VAL A 260 10.53 19.47 -6.05
CA VAL A 260 11.30 19.50 -4.80
C VAL A 260 10.67 18.53 -3.81
N LEU A 261 11.43 17.50 -3.41
CA LEU A 261 11.00 16.55 -2.39
C LEU A 261 11.46 17.06 -1.00
N PRO A 262 10.62 16.94 0.05
CA PRO A 262 11.04 17.34 1.39
C PRO A 262 12.23 16.54 1.92
N GLU A 263 12.29 15.27 1.54
CA GLU A 263 13.28 14.30 2.03
C GLU A 263 14.60 14.43 1.27
N ARG A 264 15.72 14.14 1.95
CA ARG A 264 16.95 13.86 1.22
C ARG A 264 16.77 12.60 0.37
N LEU A 265 17.15 12.66 -0.90
CA LEU A 265 16.88 11.59 -1.88
C LEU A 265 17.56 10.26 -1.54
N ASP A 266 18.81 10.31 -1.07
CA ASP A 266 19.57 9.14 -0.61
C ASP A 266 18.87 8.41 0.54
N LEU A 267 18.39 9.17 1.51
CA LEU A 267 17.62 8.65 2.63
C LEU A 267 16.26 8.10 2.19
N ALA A 268 15.52 8.84 1.35
CA ALA A 268 14.21 8.41 0.85
C ALA A 268 14.30 7.08 0.09
N ILE A 269 15.27 6.94 -0.82
CA ILE A 269 15.54 5.69 -1.55
C ILE A 269 15.84 4.56 -0.56
N THR A 270 16.74 4.80 0.41
CA THR A 270 17.12 3.81 1.43
C THR A 270 15.90 3.35 2.23
N LEU A 271 15.06 4.28 2.68
CA LEU A 271 13.85 3.97 3.45
C LEU A 271 12.85 3.18 2.64
N HIS A 272 12.62 3.53 1.37
CA HIS A 272 11.70 2.81 0.52
C HIS A 272 12.18 1.39 0.21
N VAL A 273 13.48 1.19 -0.06
CA VAL A 273 14.07 -0.14 -0.21
C VAL A 273 13.91 -0.95 1.09
N CYS A 274 14.25 -0.36 2.23
CA CYS A 274 14.09 -1.00 3.53
C CYS A 274 12.64 -1.41 3.80
N ALA A 275 11.68 -0.54 3.49
CA ALA A 275 10.25 -0.79 3.68
C ALA A 275 9.71 -1.91 2.76
N VAL A 276 10.13 -1.94 1.49
CA VAL A 276 9.80 -3.02 0.55
C VAL A 276 10.33 -4.35 1.07
N LEU A 277 11.62 -4.40 1.46
CA LEU A 277 12.23 -5.62 1.98
C LEU A 277 11.56 -6.07 3.29
N ALA A 278 11.31 -5.15 4.23
CA ALA A 278 10.64 -5.44 5.49
C ALA A 278 9.21 -5.96 5.26
N GLY A 279 8.41 -5.31 4.42
CA GLY A 279 7.05 -5.74 4.10
C GLY A 279 7.02 -7.15 3.48
N GLY A 280 7.85 -7.40 2.46
CA GLY A 280 7.92 -8.71 1.80
C GLY A 280 8.39 -9.84 2.73
N THR A 281 9.38 -9.57 3.58
CA THR A 281 9.90 -10.57 4.54
C THR A 281 8.95 -10.82 5.71
N MET A 282 8.21 -9.81 6.19
CA MET A 282 7.11 -9.98 7.15
C MET A 282 6.00 -10.85 6.56
N MET A 283 5.58 -10.60 5.33
CA MET A 283 4.57 -11.40 4.63
C MET A 283 5.03 -12.87 4.46
N ARG A 284 6.29 -13.09 4.09
CA ARG A 284 6.88 -14.43 4.04
C ARG A 284 6.90 -15.11 5.42
N THR A 285 7.09 -14.34 6.49
CA THR A 285 7.07 -14.87 7.86
C THR A 285 5.66 -15.26 8.29
N LEU A 286 4.64 -14.49 7.90
CA LEU A 286 3.23 -14.79 8.19
C LEU A 286 2.70 -16.03 7.45
N THR A 287 3.24 -16.31 6.27
CA THR A 287 2.80 -17.41 5.40
C THR A 287 3.57 -18.72 5.61
N ARG A 288 4.68 -18.71 6.33
CA ARG A 288 5.45 -19.92 6.65
C ARG A 288 4.74 -20.76 7.70
N THR A 289 4.32 -21.96 7.30
CA THR A 289 3.87 -23.01 8.23
C THR A 289 5.11 -23.66 8.87
N PRO A 290 5.20 -23.76 10.21
CA PRO A 290 6.24 -24.54 10.84
C PRO A 290 6.07 -26.04 10.49
N PRO A 291 7.16 -26.83 10.42
CA PRO A 291 7.07 -28.27 10.25
C PRO A 291 6.20 -28.88 11.36
N ARG A 292 5.30 -29.81 11.02
CA ARG A 292 4.67 -30.67 12.02
C ARG A 292 5.79 -31.43 12.72
N THR A 293 6.02 -31.18 14.00
CA THR A 293 6.85 -32.07 14.84
C THR A 293 6.21 -33.45 14.78
N ALA A 294 6.93 -34.43 14.23
CA ALA A 294 6.50 -35.82 14.26
C ALA A 294 6.31 -36.25 15.73
N PRO A 295 5.27 -37.04 16.05
CA PRO A 295 5.11 -37.59 17.39
C PRO A 295 6.38 -38.38 17.76
N ALA A 296 6.90 -38.14 18.97
CA ALA A 296 8.04 -38.88 19.48
C ALA A 296 7.73 -40.39 19.45
N PRO A 297 8.68 -41.24 19.05
CA PRO A 297 8.48 -42.69 19.08
C PRO A 297 8.15 -43.12 20.50
N ALA A 298 7.13 -43.97 20.64
CA ALA A 298 6.73 -44.53 21.93
C ALA A 298 7.92 -45.28 22.56
N PRO A 299 8.11 -45.19 23.89
CA PRO A 299 9.17 -45.95 24.56
C PRO A 299 8.95 -47.46 24.35
N PRO A 300 10.03 -48.26 24.27
CA PRO A 300 9.93 -49.72 24.18
C PRO A 300 9.22 -50.26 25.43
N ALA A 301 8.34 -51.24 25.20
CA ALA A 301 7.57 -51.95 26.22
C ALA A 301 8.42 -52.87 27.09
#